data_AF-A0A1F6B2I3-F1
#
_entry.id   AF-A0A1F6B2I3-F1
#
_cell.length_a   1.000
_cell.length_b   1.000
_cell.length_c   1.000
_cell.angle_alpha   90.00
_cell.angle_beta   90.00
_cell.angle_gamma   90.00
#
_symmetry.space_group_name_H-M   'P 1'
#
loop_
_entity.id
_entity.type
_entity.pdbx_description
1 polymer ?
#
loop_
_entity_poly.entity_id
_entity_poly.type
_entity_poly.pdbx_seq_one_letter_code
_entity_poly.pdbx_strand_id
1 'polypeptide(L)'
;MDNSALLKRSKKGVYLSHLKINQKDYYGLLYYGPRLVLNETRNILEIFILDFSNVVYGKIVKFRLMDFIRGIMNFSDIQELKKQIEKDLAYAREMIKYK
;
A
#
# COMPACT_ATOMS: atom_id res chain seq x y z
N MET A 1 -4.42 -5.88 17.34
CA MET A 1 -3.56 -4.69 17.25
C MET A 1 -4.40 -3.56 16.68
N ASP A 2 -4.44 -2.43 17.37
CA ASP A 2 -5.09 -1.23 16.86
C ASP A 2 -4.23 -0.64 15.74
N ASN A 3 -4.67 -0.81 14.50
CA ASN A 3 -3.99 -0.29 13.31
C ASN A 3 -3.88 1.25 13.33
N SER A 4 -4.73 1.94 14.10
CA SER A 4 -4.74 3.41 14.16
C SER A 4 -3.48 3.96 14.84
N ALA A 5 -2.97 3.28 15.87
CA ALA A 5 -1.75 3.68 16.56
C ALA A 5 -0.50 3.45 15.69
N LEU A 6 -0.46 2.34 14.94
CA LEU A 6 0.61 2.03 13.98
C LEU A 6 0.72 3.14 12.92
N LEU A 7 -0.42 3.51 12.32
CA LEU A 7 -0.45 4.51 11.24
C LEU A 7 -0.15 5.93 11.74
N LYS A 8 -0.56 6.30 12.95
CA LYS A 8 -0.23 7.61 13.54
C LYS A 8 1.28 7.84 13.69
N ARG A 9 2.05 6.78 13.90
CA ARG A 9 3.52 6.84 14.07
C ARG A 9 4.31 6.57 12.79
N SER A 10 3.63 6.16 11.72
CA SER A 10 4.28 5.83 10.45
C SER A 10 4.42 7.07 9.56
N LYS A 11 5.45 7.09 8.70
CA LYS A 11 5.56 8.10 7.65
C LYS A 11 4.39 7.96 6.69
N LYS A 12 3.96 9.06 6.08
CA LYS A 12 2.97 9.00 5.00
C LYS A 12 3.67 8.65 3.68
N GLY A 13 3.07 7.76 2.91
CA GLY A 13 3.64 7.28 1.65
C GLY A 13 3.25 5.85 1.32
N VAL A 14 4.09 5.19 0.53
CA VAL A 14 3.92 3.82 0.05
C VAL A 14 4.88 2.89 0.79
N TYR A 15 4.35 1.74 1.19
CA TYR A 15 5.07 0.68 1.87
C TYR A 15 4.88 -0.66 1.13
N LEU A 16 5.92 -1.49 1.12
CA LEU A 16 5.72 -2.93 1.00
C LEU A 16 5.06 -3.42 2.29
N SER A 17 4.03 -4.24 2.14
CA SER A 17 3.28 -4.79 3.25
C SER A 17 3.09 -6.29 3.09
N HIS A 18 3.08 -6.99 4.21
CA HIS A 18 2.67 -8.39 4.30
C HIS A 18 1.23 -8.44 4.79
N LEU A 19 0.41 -9.25 4.14
CA LEU A 19 -1.03 -9.36 4.37
C LEU A 19 -1.38 -10.80 4.73
N LYS A 20 -2.38 -10.97 5.59
CA LYS A 20 -2.99 -12.27 5.90
C LYS A 20 -4.49 -12.18 5.72
N ILE A 21 -5.01 -12.97 4.78
CA ILE A 21 -6.42 -12.98 4.35
C ILE A 21 -6.88 -14.43 4.32
N ASN A 22 -7.89 -14.79 5.12
CA ASN A 22 -8.39 -16.18 5.22
C ASN A 22 -7.27 -17.22 5.38
N GLN A 23 -6.29 -16.93 6.26
CA GLN A 23 -5.12 -17.75 6.54
C GLN A 23 -4.06 -17.85 5.42
N LYS A 24 -4.30 -17.25 4.25
CA LYS A 24 -3.30 -17.14 3.19
C LYS A 24 -2.50 -15.85 3.33
N ASP A 25 -1.21 -15.95 3.09
CA ASP A 25 -0.29 -14.83 3.13
C ASP A 25 -0.13 -14.23 1.72
N TYR A 26 -0.10 -12.90 1.66
CA TYR A 26 0.06 -12.13 0.43
C TYR A 26 1.02 -10.97 0.68
N TYR A 27 1.57 -10.42 -0.39
CA TYR A 27 2.24 -9.12 -0.36
C TYR A 27 1.34 -8.04 -0.94
N GLY A 28 1.56 -6.79 -0.56
CA GLY A 28 0.79 -5.66 -1.07
C GLY A 28 1.56 -4.36 -1.02
N LEU A 29 1.22 -3.43 -1.91
CA LEU A 29 1.60 -2.03 -1.76
C LEU A 29 0.57 -1.33 -0.90
N LEU A 30 0.98 -0.87 0.27
CA LEU A 30 0.14 -0.11 1.19
C LEU A 30 0.43 1.37 1.03
N TYR A 31 -0.58 2.15 0.67
CA TYR A 31 -0.55 3.60 0.66
C TYR A 31 -1.21 4.15 1.92
N TYR A 32 -0.52 5.05 2.61
CA TYR A 32 -1.07 5.82 3.73
C TYR A 32 -0.81 7.31 3.54
N GLY A 33 -1.86 8.09 3.30
CA GLY A 33 -1.75 9.52 3.02
C GLY A 33 -3.01 10.11 2.39
N PRO A 34 -3.01 11.41 2.09
CA PRO A 34 -4.10 12.09 1.39
C PRO A 34 -4.05 11.86 -0.12
N ARG A 35 -5.19 11.58 -0.78
CA ARG A 35 -5.25 11.51 -2.25
C ARG A 35 -5.19 12.91 -2.86
N LEU A 36 -3.98 13.43 -3.03
CA LEU A 36 -3.76 14.79 -3.52
C LEU A 36 -4.29 15.00 -4.94
N VAL A 37 -4.26 13.98 -5.80
CA VAL A 37 -4.85 14.02 -7.16
C VAL A 37 -6.36 14.23 -7.14
N LEU A 38 -7.05 13.89 -6.04
CA LEU A 38 -8.48 14.08 -5.86
C LEU A 38 -8.81 15.28 -4.96
N ASN A 39 -7.83 16.14 -4.63
CA ASN A 39 -7.95 17.24 -3.68
C ASN A 39 -8.45 16.81 -2.28
N GLU A 40 -8.22 15.55 -1.90
CA GLU A 40 -8.57 15.07 -0.56
C GLU A 40 -7.49 15.44 0.45
N THR A 41 -7.90 15.90 1.63
CA THR A 41 -6.98 16.30 2.72
C THR A 41 -6.87 15.26 3.83
N ARG A 42 -7.80 14.30 3.88
CA ARG A 42 -7.83 13.25 4.90
C ARG A 42 -6.90 12.11 4.50
N ASN A 43 -6.15 11.59 5.47
CA ASN A 43 -5.37 10.39 5.22
C ASN A 43 -6.30 9.20 5.04
N ILE A 44 -6.04 8.40 4.02
CA ILE A 44 -6.67 7.11 3.81
C ILE A 44 -5.63 6.00 3.90
N LEU A 45 -6.13 4.77 3.99
CA LEU A 45 -5.33 3.56 3.91
C LEU A 45 -5.82 2.73 2.73
N GLU A 46 -4.95 2.48 1.76
CA GLU A 46 -5.25 1.63 0.61
C GLU A 46 -4.18 0.56 0.48
N ILE A 47 -4.58 -0.64 0.08
CA ILE A 47 -3.66 -1.75 -0.11
C ILE A 47 -3.95 -2.36 -1.48
N PHE A 48 -2.98 -2.28 -2.38
CA PHE A 48 -2.97 -3.05 -3.62
C PHE A 48 -2.37 -4.41 -3.33
N ILE A 49 -3.20 -5.45 -3.31
CA ILE A 49 -2.79 -6.83 -3.01
C ILE A 49 -2.15 -7.42 -4.28
N LEU A 50 -0.89 -7.83 -4.20
CA LEU A 50 -0.18 -8.41 -5.33
C LEU A 50 -0.75 -9.79 -5.67
N ASP A 51 -0.84 -10.07 -6.97
CA ASP A 51 -1.22 -11.38 -7.53
C ASP A 51 -2.57 -11.91 -6.97
N PHE A 52 -3.50 -10.99 -6.71
CA PHE A 52 -4.81 -11.28 -6.12
C PHE A 52 -5.94 -11.04 -7.13
N SER A 53 -6.77 -12.07 -7.36
CA SER A 53 -7.87 -12.06 -8.33
C SER A 53 -9.25 -12.38 -7.73
N ASN A 54 -9.37 -12.35 -6.40
CA ASN A 54 -10.60 -12.70 -5.69
C ASN A 54 -11.33 -11.47 -5.13
N VAL A 55 -12.54 -11.68 -4.61
CA VAL A 55 -13.29 -10.66 -3.87
C VAL A 55 -13.02 -10.80 -2.37
N VAL A 56 -12.73 -9.67 -1.70
CA VAL A 56 -12.34 -9.65 -0.27
C VAL A 56 -13.24 -8.75 0.60
N TYR A 57 -14.34 -8.22 0.05
CA TYR A 57 -15.28 -7.41 0.82
C TYR A 57 -15.86 -8.19 2.02
N GLY A 58 -15.97 -7.51 3.17
CA GLY A 58 -16.44 -8.11 4.42
C GLY A 58 -15.43 -9.05 5.10
N LYS A 59 -14.25 -9.30 4.52
CA LYS A 59 -13.20 -10.11 5.15
C LYS A 59 -12.26 -9.26 5.99
N ILE A 60 -11.77 -9.83 7.08
CA ILE A 60 -10.73 -9.22 7.90
C ILE A 60 -9.38 -9.41 7.19
N VAL A 61 -8.72 -8.30 6.88
CA VAL A 61 -7.35 -8.27 6.36
C VAL A 61 -6.43 -7.84 7.50
N LYS A 62 -5.52 -8.74 7.91
CA LYS A 62 -4.41 -8.36 8.81
C LYS A 62 -3.23 -7.94 7.96
N PHE A 63 -2.54 -6.88 8.33
CA PHE A 63 -1.35 -6.43 7.61
C PHE A 63 -0.22 -6.05 8.56
N ARG A 64 1.00 -6.02 8.03
CA ARG A 64 2.19 -5.44 8.66
C ARG A 64 2.94 -4.61 7.63
N LEU A 65 3.41 -3.43 8.03
CA LEU A 65 4.34 -2.66 7.23
C LEU A 65 5.70 -3.37 7.25
N MET A 66 6.31 -3.55 6.08
CA MET A 66 7.63 -4.15 5.95
C MET A 66 8.68 -3.09 5.66
N ASP A 67 8.65 -2.53 4.45
CA ASP A 67 9.66 -1.63 3.95
C ASP A 67 9.00 -0.35 3.41
N PHE A 68 9.56 0.82 3.76
CA PHE A 68 9.08 2.09 3.21
C PHE A 68 9.68 2.30 1.82
N ILE A 69 8.81 2.42 0.80
CA ILE A 69 9.23 2.55 -0.59
C ILE A 69 9.45 4.03 -0.94
N ARG A 70 8.48 4.89 -0.63
CA ARG A 70 8.55 6.33 -0.92
C ARG A 70 7.54 7.15 -0.14
N GLY A 71 7.75 8.47 -0.09
CA GLY A 71 6.78 9.43 0.43
C GLY A 71 5.58 9.67 -0.49
N ILE A 72 4.68 10.56 -0.05
CA ILE A 72 3.60 11.07 -0.90
C ILE A 72 4.19 11.87 -2.05
N MET A 73 3.66 11.68 -3.24
CA MET A 73 4.01 12.43 -4.44
C MET A 73 2.74 13.04 -5.03
N ASN A 74 2.88 14.24 -5.58
CA ASN A 74 1.88 14.84 -6.46
C ASN A 74 2.16 14.41 -7.90
N PHE A 75 1.10 14.18 -8.67
CA PHE A 75 1.18 13.86 -10.07
C PHE A 75 0.33 14.85 -10.85
N SER A 76 0.82 15.25 -12.02
CA SER A 76 0.12 16.21 -12.88
C SER A 76 -1.07 15.56 -13.59
N ASP A 77 -0.98 14.25 -13.80
CA ASP A 77 -2.03 13.44 -14.41
C ASP A 77 -2.04 11.97 -13.93
N ILE A 78 -3.05 11.23 -14.39
CA ILE A 78 -3.26 9.80 -14.06
C ILE A 78 -2.16 8.91 -14.69
N GLN A 79 -1.59 9.29 -15.83
CA GLN A 79 -0.56 8.50 -16.51
C GLN A 79 0.76 8.52 -15.72
N GLU A 80 1.14 9.67 -15.16
CA GLU A 80 2.29 9.80 -14.25
C GLU A 80 2.10 8.97 -12.99
N LEU A 81 0.91 9.03 -12.38
CA LEU A 81 0.57 8.19 -11.23
C LEU A 81 0.72 6.70 -11.56
N LYS A 82 0.18 6.26 -12.70
CA LYS A 82 0.30 4.87 -13.15
C LYS A 82 1.76 4.47 -13.33
N LYS A 83 2.56 5.28 -14.03
CA LYS A 83 4.00 5.02 -14.20
C LYS A 83 4.74 4.89 -12.87
N GLN A 84 4.37 5.69 -11.86
CA GLN A 84 4.98 5.57 -10.55
C GLN A 84 4.55 4.30 -9.82
N ILE A 85 3.27 3.91 -9.90
CA ILE A 85 2.78 2.65 -9.32
C ILE A 85 3.53 1.45 -9.93
N GLU A 86 3.78 1.43 -11.25
CA GLU A 86 4.56 0.36 -11.89
C GLU A 86 6.00 0.29 -11.35
N LYS A 87 6.64 1.44 -11.09
CA LYS A 87 7.97 1.48 -10.45
C LYS A 87 7.93 0.96 -9.02
N ASP A 88 6.90 1.35 -8.25
CA ASP A 88 6.70 0.89 -6.88
C ASP A 88 6.47 -0.64 -6.85
N LEU A 89 5.73 -1.18 -7.82
CA LEU A 89 5.50 -2.62 -7.99
C LEU A 89 6.77 -3.38 -8.36
N ALA A 90 7.55 -2.86 -9.33
CA ALA A 90 8.81 -3.47 -9.71
C ALA A 90 9.77 -3.54 -8.51
N TYR A 91 9.92 -2.44 -7.76
CA TYR A 91 10.73 -2.40 -6.56
C TYR A 91 10.24 -3.41 -5.50
N ALA A 92 8.94 -3.45 -5.22
CA ALA A 92 8.36 -4.41 -4.28
C ALA A 92 8.62 -5.86 -4.70
N ARG A 93 8.46 -6.20 -5.98
CA ARG A 93 8.74 -7.55 -6.50
C ARG A 93 10.20 -7.94 -6.34
N GLU A 94 11.14 -7.00 -6.53
CA GLU A 94 12.55 -7.27 -6.25
C GLU A 94 12.80 -7.50 -4.76
N MET A 95 12.23 -6.69 -3.87
CA MET A 95 12.40 -6.87 -2.42
C MET A 95 11.86 -8.21 -1.92
N ILE A 96 10.71 -8.66 -2.45
CA ILE A 96 10.06 -9.91 -2.04
C ILE A 96 10.96 -11.12 -2.28
N LYS A 97 11.82 -11.11 -3.32
CA LYS A 97 12.75 -12.23 -3.61
C LYS A 97 13.74 -12.52 -2.48
N TYR A 98 13.96 -11.56 -1.59
CA TYR A 98 14.92 -11.64 -0.48
C TYR A 98 14.24 -11.81 0.89
N LYS A 99 12.93 -12.12 0.92
CA LYS A 99 12.15 -12.35 2.14
C LYS A 99 11.71 -13.80 2.22
#